data_AF-A0A093XPK5-F1
#
_entry.id   AF-A0A093XPK5-F1
#
_cell.length_a   1.000
_cell.length_b   1.000
_cell.length_c   1.000
_cell.angle_alpha   90.00
_cell.angle_beta   90.00
_cell.angle_gamma   90.00
#
_symmetry.space_group_name_H-M   'P 1'
#
loop_
_entity.id
_entity.type
_entity.pdbx_description
1 polymer ?
#
loop_
_entity_poly.entity_id
_entity_poly.type
_entity_poly.pdbx_seq_one_letter_code
_entity_poly.pdbx_strand_id
1 'polypeptide(L)'
;MSRSDDIINVAAHRFSTGTIEQAISSSPLIAECCVIGIPDSLKGHLPFAFITLSTPQHPTSATPSKEVFAEIQGLVRSQIGAIASLGGAIQGKNMIPKTRSGKTLRRVLRELVENAVLGEFEKAVKVPATVEDAGVVEVARGKVREYFENGGGEKHRAIEAKAKL
;
A
#
# COMPACT_ATOMS: atom_id res chain seq x y z
N MET A 1 16.47 11.89 9.42
CA MET A 1 15.37 12.70 8.85
C MET A 1 14.66 11.86 7.80
N SER A 2 13.40 11.50 8.06
CA SER A 2 12.56 10.76 7.11
C SER A 2 12.20 11.66 5.92
N ARG A 3 12.10 11.13 4.69
CA ARG A 3 11.61 11.93 3.55
C ARG A 3 10.17 12.35 3.83
N SER A 4 9.76 13.51 3.30
CA SER A 4 8.36 13.98 3.42
C SER A 4 7.36 12.95 2.89
N ASP A 5 7.75 12.18 1.86
CA ASP A 5 6.94 11.10 1.28
C ASP A 5 6.77 9.89 2.20
N ASP A 6 7.60 9.73 3.23
CA ASP A 6 7.59 8.59 4.16
C ASP A 6 6.77 8.90 5.41
N ILE A 7 5.91 9.92 5.35
CA ILE A 7 5.08 10.38 6.45
C ILE A 7 3.61 10.36 6.03
N ILE A 8 2.75 9.84 6.91
CA ILE A 8 1.30 9.86 6.76
C ILE A 8 0.65 10.44 8.03
N ASN A 9 -0.49 11.11 7.85
CA ASN A 9 -1.29 11.65 8.95
C ASN A 9 -2.54 10.79 9.14
N VAL A 10 -2.66 10.15 10.30
CA VAL A 10 -3.78 9.27 10.65
C VAL A 10 -4.44 9.85 11.90
N ALA A 11 -5.65 10.37 11.76
CA ALA A 11 -6.40 11.02 12.84
C ALA A 11 -5.58 12.09 13.59
N ALA A 12 -4.90 12.98 12.85
CA ALA A 12 -3.98 14.00 13.35
C ALA A 12 -2.67 13.49 14.00
N HIS A 13 -2.40 12.18 14.00
CA HIS A 13 -1.11 11.64 14.39
C HIS A 13 -0.21 11.46 13.17
N ARG A 14 1.06 11.86 13.33
CA ARG A 14 2.07 11.82 12.28
C ARG A 14 2.89 10.53 12.40
N PHE A 15 2.74 9.62 11.44
CA PHE A 15 3.45 8.34 11.42
C PHE A 15 4.51 8.30 10.32
N SER A 16 5.66 7.69 10.62
CA SER A 16 6.61 7.24 9.61
C SER A 16 6.10 5.93 8.99
N THR A 17 5.96 5.88 7.67
CA THR A 17 5.60 4.64 6.96
C THR A 17 6.67 3.57 7.17
N GLY A 18 7.93 3.97 7.28
CA GLY A 18 9.03 3.05 7.56
C GLY A 18 8.89 2.31 8.89
N THR A 19 8.34 2.94 9.93
CA THR A 19 8.10 2.25 11.21
C THR A 19 7.02 1.17 11.07
N ILE A 20 5.97 1.44 10.29
CA ILE A 20 4.92 0.48 9.98
C ILE A 20 5.46 -0.67 9.12
N GLU A 21 6.32 -0.36 8.15
CA GLU A 21 7.00 -1.36 7.33
C GLU A 21 7.89 -2.28 8.16
N GLN A 22 8.61 -1.75 9.16
CA GLN A 22 9.42 -2.57 10.07
C GLN A 22 8.55 -3.52 10.90
N ALA A 23 7.41 -3.06 11.40
CA ALA A 23 6.48 -3.92 12.14
C ALA A 23 5.95 -5.06 11.24
N ILE A 24 5.55 -4.76 10.01
CA ILE A 24 5.08 -5.78 9.05
C ILE A 24 6.21 -6.75 8.67
N SER A 25 7.40 -6.23 8.37
CA SER A 25 8.56 -7.03 7.94
C SER A 25 9.18 -7.88 9.06
N SER A 26 8.72 -7.71 10.31
CA SER A 26 9.10 -8.62 11.40
C SER A 26 8.42 -10.00 11.29
N SER A 27 7.37 -10.14 10.47
CA SER A 27 6.81 -11.45 10.12
C SER A 27 7.75 -12.19 9.16
N PRO A 28 8.09 -13.46 9.43
CA PRO A 28 8.87 -14.28 8.50
C PRO A 28 8.12 -14.58 7.19
N LEU A 29 6.80 -14.35 7.14
CA LEU A 29 6.01 -14.52 5.92
C LEU A 29 6.24 -13.40 4.90
N ILE A 30 6.82 -12.28 5.30
CA ILE A 30 6.96 -11.10 4.44
C ILE A 30 8.40 -10.99 3.95
N ALA A 31 8.58 -11.03 2.62
CA ALA A 31 9.86 -10.80 1.97
C ALA A 31 10.10 -9.31 1.69
N GLU A 32 9.05 -8.57 1.35
CA GLU A 32 9.13 -7.15 1.03
C GLU A 32 7.83 -6.44 1.43
N CYS A 33 7.96 -5.20 1.90
CA CYS A 33 6.83 -4.37 2.30
C CYS A 33 7.03 -2.92 1.86
N CYS A 34 5.95 -2.27 1.41
CA CYS A 34 5.87 -0.82 1.25
C CYS A 34 4.54 -0.32 1.77
N VAL A 35 4.56 0.64 2.69
CA VAL A 35 3.37 1.28 3.24
C VAL A 35 3.20 2.67 2.62
N ILE A 36 1.97 2.95 2.23
CA ILE A 36 1.49 4.25 1.77
C ILE A 36 0.30 4.71 2.63
N GLY A 37 -0.15 5.94 2.43
CA GLY A 37 -1.45 6.39 2.91
C GLY A 37 -2.50 6.13 1.84
N ILE A 38 -3.67 5.62 2.25
CA ILE A 38 -4.90 5.61 1.45
C ILE A 38 -5.88 6.62 2.07
N PRO A 39 -6.66 7.39 1.28
CA PRO A 39 -7.65 8.32 1.82
C PRO A 39 -8.68 7.62 2.73
N ASP A 40 -9.06 8.28 3.81
CA ASP A 40 -10.11 7.83 4.74
C ASP A 40 -10.96 9.02 5.20
N SER A 41 -12.29 8.90 5.15
CA SER A 41 -13.21 10.01 5.45
C SER A 41 -13.18 10.48 6.91
N LEU A 42 -12.73 9.65 7.85
CA LEU A 42 -12.75 9.95 9.28
C LEU A 42 -11.37 10.33 9.81
N LYS A 43 -10.34 9.58 9.39
CA LYS A 43 -8.97 9.71 9.87
C LYS A 43 -8.07 10.52 8.92
N GLY A 44 -8.61 10.98 7.79
CA GLY A 44 -7.87 11.63 6.72
C GLY A 44 -7.15 10.61 5.85
N HIS A 45 -6.25 9.83 6.45
CA HIS A 45 -5.62 8.68 5.79
C HIS A 45 -5.59 7.47 6.72
N LEU A 46 -5.50 6.29 6.11
CA LEU A 46 -5.12 5.04 6.76
C LEU A 46 -3.81 4.54 6.18
N PRO A 47 -2.96 3.84 6.96
CA PRO A 47 -1.84 3.10 6.40
C PRO A 47 -2.35 1.95 5.52
N PHE A 48 -1.73 1.75 4.36
CA PHE A 48 -2.10 0.71 3.41
C PHE A 48 -0.83 0.05 2.88
N ALA A 49 -0.79 -1.28 2.89
CA ALA A 49 0.43 -2.03 2.64
C ALA A 49 0.44 -2.71 1.27
N PHE A 50 1.59 -2.66 0.61
CA PHE A 50 1.98 -3.57 -0.47
C PHE A 50 2.92 -4.60 0.15
N ILE A 51 2.62 -5.89 -0.02
CA ILE A 51 3.41 -6.98 0.56
C ILE A 51 3.80 -8.03 -0.49
N THR A 52 5.04 -8.49 -0.42
CA THR A 52 5.49 -9.68 -1.15
C THR A 52 5.72 -10.78 -0.13
N LEU A 53 5.11 -11.95 -0.33
CA LEU A 53 5.29 -13.08 0.58
C LEU A 53 6.63 -13.79 0.35
N SER A 54 7.26 -14.25 1.43
CA SER A 54 8.46 -15.08 1.44
C SER A 54 8.11 -16.54 1.16
N THR A 55 7.66 -16.82 -0.07
CA THR A 55 7.27 -18.16 -0.52
C THR A 55 7.71 -18.39 -1.97
N PRO A 56 8.14 -19.62 -2.33
CA PRO A 56 8.43 -19.97 -3.73
C PRO A 56 7.18 -19.91 -4.61
N GLN A 57 6.02 -20.31 -4.09
CA GLN A 57 4.72 -20.26 -4.78
C GLN A 57 3.91 -19.08 -4.26
N HIS A 58 4.14 -17.90 -4.85
CA HIS A 58 3.39 -16.70 -4.50
C HIS A 58 1.93 -16.82 -4.98
N PRO A 59 0.94 -16.51 -4.13
CA PRO A 59 -0.46 -16.47 -4.55
C PRO A 59 -0.69 -15.52 -5.74
N THR A 60 -1.62 -15.89 -6.61
CA THR A 60 -2.02 -15.06 -7.76
C THR A 60 -2.94 -13.91 -7.35
N SER A 61 -3.79 -14.10 -6.35
CA SER A 61 -4.72 -13.07 -5.86
C SER A 61 -3.99 -11.83 -5.35
N ALA A 62 -4.41 -10.64 -5.78
CA ALA A 62 -3.97 -9.36 -5.24
C ALA A 62 -4.39 -9.14 -3.78
N THR A 63 -5.47 -9.78 -3.33
CA THR A 63 -5.94 -9.68 -1.95
C THR A 63 -5.28 -10.78 -1.11
N PRO A 64 -4.61 -10.44 0.01
CA PRO A 64 -4.06 -11.44 0.93
C PRO A 64 -5.16 -12.28 1.58
N SER A 65 -4.80 -13.48 2.03
CA SER A 65 -5.71 -14.29 2.83
C SER A 65 -6.03 -13.61 4.17
N LYS A 66 -7.12 -14.04 4.82
CA LYS A 66 -7.51 -13.48 6.12
C LYS A 66 -6.43 -13.71 7.17
N GLU A 67 -5.74 -14.84 7.12
CA GLU A 67 -4.68 -15.24 8.03
C GLU A 67 -3.46 -14.34 7.86
N VAL A 68 -2.99 -14.15 6.62
CA VAL A 68 -1.87 -13.26 6.31
C VAL A 68 -2.18 -11.82 6.74
N PHE A 69 -3.38 -11.33 6.41
CA PHE A 69 -3.76 -9.97 6.78
C PHE A 69 -3.90 -9.80 8.30
N ALA A 70 -4.47 -10.79 9.00
CA ALA A 70 -4.59 -10.76 10.46
C ALA A 70 -3.23 -10.76 11.15
N GLU A 71 -2.25 -11.51 10.64
CA GLU A 71 -0.89 -11.54 11.19
C GLU A 71 -0.22 -10.17 11.10
N ILE A 72 -0.15 -9.58 9.90
CA ILE A 72 0.51 -8.28 9.71
C ILE A 72 -0.24 -7.17 10.47
N GLN A 73 -1.56 -7.24 10.54
CA GLN A 73 -2.38 -6.31 11.31
C GLN A 73 -2.10 -6.44 12.81
N GLY A 74 -1.94 -7.67 13.29
CA GLY A 74 -1.58 -7.97 14.68
C GLY A 74 -0.23 -7.35 15.05
N LEU A 75 0.77 -7.49 14.19
CA LEU A 75 2.11 -6.91 14.39
C LEU A 75 2.08 -5.38 14.43
N VAL A 76 1.37 -4.74 13.51
CA VAL A 76 1.22 -3.28 13.52
C VAL A 76 0.53 -2.81 14.80
N ARG A 77 -0.53 -3.51 15.23
CA ARG A 77 -1.26 -3.14 16.45
C ARG A 77 -0.44 -3.36 17.72
N SER A 78 0.39 -4.41 17.79
CA SER A 78 1.19 -4.71 18.97
C SER A 78 2.43 -3.82 19.08
N GLN A 79 3.09 -3.51 17.96
CA GLN A 79 4.34 -2.75 17.96
C GLN A 79 4.14 -1.23 17.88
N ILE A 80 3.05 -0.75 17.26
CA ILE A 80 2.81 0.68 17.02
C ILE A 80 1.54 1.15 17.72
N GLY A 81 0.49 0.34 17.68
CA GLY A 81 -0.77 0.62 18.37
C GLY A 81 -1.98 0.60 17.44
N ALA A 82 -3.17 0.51 18.03
CA ALA A 82 -4.42 0.37 17.31
C ALA A 82 -4.71 1.53 16.34
N ILE A 83 -4.18 2.72 16.62
CA ILE A 83 -4.36 3.90 15.77
C ILE A 83 -3.71 3.74 14.38
N ALA A 84 -2.61 3.00 14.28
CA ALA A 84 -1.89 2.72 13.04
C ALA A 84 -2.40 1.48 12.29
N SER A 85 -3.58 0.96 12.68
CA SER A 85 -4.22 -0.19 12.00
C SER A 85 -4.30 0.03 10.48
N LEU A 86 -3.95 -1.00 9.71
CA LEU A 86 -3.99 -0.97 8.26
C LEU A 86 -5.43 -0.83 7.76
N GLY A 87 -5.64 0.01 6.75
CA GLY A 87 -6.88 0.11 5.97
C GLY A 87 -7.03 -1.00 4.93
N GLY A 88 -5.97 -1.77 4.68
CA GLY A 88 -5.94 -2.87 3.74
C GLY A 88 -4.50 -3.22 3.35
N ALA A 89 -4.37 -4.27 2.55
CA ALA A 89 -3.10 -4.64 1.94
C ALA A 89 -3.33 -5.28 0.56
N ILE A 90 -2.39 -5.06 -0.34
CA ILE A 90 -2.24 -5.75 -1.62
C ILE A 90 -1.05 -6.69 -1.51
N GLN A 91 -1.20 -7.92 -1.99
CA GLN A 91 -0.09 -8.86 -2.14
C GLN A 91 0.27 -9.07 -3.62
N GLY A 92 1.54 -9.35 -3.89
CA GLY A 92 1.99 -9.68 -5.23
C GLY A 92 3.50 -9.77 -5.32
N LYS A 93 3.98 -10.53 -6.31
CA LYS A 93 5.41 -10.60 -6.64
C LYS A 93 5.77 -9.51 -7.63
N ASN A 94 6.96 -8.94 -7.50
CA ASN A 94 7.52 -7.94 -8.43
C ASN A 94 6.57 -6.74 -8.68
N MET A 95 5.97 -6.20 -7.62
CA MET A 95 5.02 -5.08 -7.72
C MET A 95 5.48 -3.81 -6.97
N ILE A 96 6.64 -3.84 -6.30
CA ILE A 96 7.17 -2.69 -5.56
C ILE A 96 8.28 -2.07 -6.41
N PRO A 97 7.99 -0.99 -7.18
CA PRO A 97 8.95 -0.41 -8.10
C PRO A 97 10.08 0.30 -7.36
N LYS A 98 11.30 0.16 -7.88
CA LYS A 98 12.53 0.74 -7.31
C LYS A 98 13.29 1.57 -8.33
N THR A 99 14.10 2.50 -7.83
CA THR A 99 15.16 3.11 -8.62
C THR A 99 16.33 2.14 -8.79
N ARG A 100 17.23 2.42 -9.74
CA ARG A 100 18.51 1.69 -9.89
C ARG A 100 19.42 1.69 -8.65
N SER A 101 19.13 2.56 -7.67
CA SER A 101 19.81 2.60 -6.36
C SER A 101 19.05 1.85 -5.26
N GLY A 102 18.02 1.08 -5.62
CA GLY A 102 17.20 0.29 -4.69
C GLY A 102 16.17 1.08 -3.90
N LYS A 103 15.95 2.37 -4.20
CA LYS A 103 14.97 3.18 -3.46
C LYS A 103 13.57 2.88 -3.95
N THR A 104 12.68 2.49 -3.04
CA THR A 104 11.26 2.29 -3.34
C THR A 104 10.61 3.57 -3.86
N LEU A 105 9.92 3.46 -4.99
CA LEU A 105 9.15 4.54 -5.62
C LEU A 105 7.77 4.67 -4.98
N ARG A 106 7.74 4.92 -3.67
CA ARG A 106 6.51 5.00 -2.84
C ARG A 106 5.47 5.97 -3.40
N ARG A 107 5.89 7.11 -3.95
CA ARG A 107 5.00 8.09 -4.60
C ARG A 107 4.21 7.47 -5.77
N VAL A 108 4.85 6.61 -6.56
CA VAL A 108 4.20 5.94 -7.70
C VAL A 108 3.11 4.99 -7.21
N LEU A 109 3.41 4.17 -6.19
CA LEU A 109 2.41 3.28 -5.57
C LEU A 109 1.22 4.05 -4.98
N ARG A 110 1.50 5.18 -4.31
CA ARG A 110 0.46 6.07 -3.79
C ARG A 110 -0.45 6.62 -4.89
N GLU A 111 0.13 7.17 -5.96
CA GLU A 111 -0.63 7.71 -7.10
C GLU A 111 -1.49 6.62 -7.76
N LEU A 112 -0.98 5.40 -7.91
CA LEU A 112 -1.77 4.28 -8.44
C LEU A 112 -3.00 3.96 -7.58
N VAL A 113 -2.83 3.93 -6.25
CA VAL A 113 -3.93 3.65 -5.32
C VAL A 113 -4.92 4.81 -5.27
N GLU A 114 -4.45 6.06 -5.20
CA GLU A 114 -5.32 7.24 -5.21
C GLU A 114 -6.16 7.32 -6.49
N ASN A 115 -5.57 7.06 -7.66
CA ASN A 115 -6.31 6.97 -8.91
C ASN A 115 -7.33 5.81 -8.90
N ALA A 116 -6.96 4.66 -8.34
CA ALA A 116 -7.85 3.51 -8.22
C ALA A 116 -9.04 3.75 -7.26
N VAL A 117 -8.87 4.54 -6.20
CA VAL A 117 -9.99 4.98 -5.35
C VAL A 117 -11.05 5.72 -6.17
N LEU A 118 -10.63 6.48 -7.18
CA LEU A 118 -11.49 7.21 -8.11
C LEU A 118 -11.99 6.36 -9.30
N GLY A 119 -11.59 5.09 -9.38
CA GLY A 119 -11.86 4.22 -10.54
C GLY A 119 -11.03 4.54 -11.79
N GLU A 120 -10.02 5.39 -11.68
CA GLU A 120 -9.16 5.86 -12.78
C GLU A 120 -7.93 4.95 -12.98
N PHE A 121 -8.13 3.64 -13.15
CA PHE A 121 -7.03 2.65 -13.18
C PHE A 121 -5.98 2.86 -14.27
N GLU A 122 -6.36 3.50 -15.39
CA GLU A 122 -5.47 3.75 -16.55
C GLU A 122 -4.76 5.10 -16.50
N LYS A 123 -5.04 5.92 -15.48
CA LYS A 123 -4.44 7.25 -15.38
C LYS A 123 -2.93 7.14 -15.23
N ALA A 124 -2.22 7.93 -16.04
CA ALA A 124 -0.77 7.96 -16.04
C ALA A 124 -0.24 8.44 -14.67
N VAL A 125 0.80 7.78 -14.19
CA VAL A 125 1.52 8.14 -12.96
C VAL A 125 2.92 8.63 -13.34
N LYS A 126 3.47 9.57 -12.56
CA LYS A 126 4.77 10.16 -12.92
C LYS A 126 5.91 9.24 -12.48
N VAL A 127 6.38 8.38 -13.38
CA VAL A 127 7.53 7.50 -13.14
C VAL A 127 8.84 8.26 -13.42
N PRO A 128 9.82 8.29 -12.50
CA PRO A 128 11.09 8.96 -12.74
C PRO A 128 11.98 8.16 -13.71
N ALA A 129 12.84 8.85 -14.47
CA ALA A 129 13.77 8.21 -15.41
C ALA A 129 14.81 7.28 -14.74
N THR A 130 14.98 7.37 -13.43
CA THR A 130 15.88 6.53 -12.63
C THR A 130 15.25 5.22 -12.17
N VAL A 131 14.01 4.93 -12.59
CA VAL A 131 13.37 3.62 -12.39
C VAL A 131 14.27 2.52 -12.97
N GLU A 132 14.37 1.43 -12.22
CA GLU A 132 15.12 0.24 -12.66
C GLU A 132 14.38 -0.49 -13.77
N ASP A 133 13.09 -0.79 -13.52
CA ASP A 133 12.21 -1.46 -14.45
C ASP A 133 10.81 -0.82 -14.42
N ALA A 134 10.39 -0.27 -15.55
CA ALA A 134 9.06 0.31 -15.69
C ALA A 134 7.95 -0.75 -15.71
N GLY A 135 8.26 -1.99 -16.11
CA GLY A 135 7.30 -3.11 -16.11
C GLY A 135 6.75 -3.42 -14.72
N VAL A 136 7.56 -3.22 -13.67
CA VAL A 136 7.12 -3.38 -12.27
C VAL A 136 5.99 -2.40 -11.91
N VAL A 137 5.96 -1.21 -12.50
CA VAL A 137 4.87 -0.25 -12.29
C VAL A 137 3.56 -0.77 -12.87
N GLU A 138 3.60 -1.44 -14.03
CA GLU A 138 2.43 -2.02 -14.66
C GLU A 138 1.95 -3.28 -13.92
N VAL A 139 2.85 -4.08 -13.36
CA VAL A 139 2.49 -5.18 -12.44
C VAL A 139 1.76 -4.61 -11.22
N ALA A 140 2.28 -3.53 -10.63
CA ALA A 140 1.64 -2.85 -9.51
C ALA A 140 0.25 -2.33 -9.89
N ARG A 141 0.11 -1.67 -11.06
CA ARG A 141 -1.17 -1.19 -11.59
C ARG A 141 -2.18 -2.34 -11.73
N GLY A 142 -1.76 -3.47 -12.30
CA GLY A 142 -2.59 -4.66 -12.43
C GLY A 142 -3.07 -5.19 -11.09
N LYS A 143 -2.18 -5.29 -10.09
CA LYS A 143 -2.53 -5.74 -8.74
C LYS A 143 -3.46 -4.76 -8.00
N VAL A 144 -3.26 -3.46 -8.18
CA VAL A 144 -4.16 -2.44 -7.66
C VAL A 144 -5.55 -2.59 -8.29
N ARG A 145 -5.64 -2.70 -9.62
CA ARG A 145 -6.92 -2.93 -10.31
C ARG A 145 -7.64 -4.15 -9.77
N GLU A 146 -6.95 -5.29 -9.77
CA GLU A 146 -7.49 -6.56 -9.29
C GLU A 146 -8.01 -6.46 -7.84
N TYR A 147 -7.27 -5.81 -6.94
CA TYR A 147 -7.68 -5.60 -5.55
C TYR A 147 -8.97 -4.79 -5.44
N PHE A 148 -9.08 -3.70 -6.21
CA PHE A 148 -10.26 -2.84 -6.16
C PHE A 148 -11.47 -3.52 -6.81
N GLU A 149 -11.31 -4.15 -7.99
CA GLU A 149 -12.38 -4.85 -8.71
C GLU A 149 -12.96 -6.03 -7.92
N ASN A 150 -12.12 -6.78 -7.19
CA ASN A 150 -12.55 -7.91 -6.37
C ASN A 150 -13.13 -7.51 -5.00
N GLY A 151 -13.59 -6.27 -4.85
CA GLY A 151 -14.28 -5.78 -3.65
C GLY A 151 -13.37 -5.30 -2.51
N GLY A 152 -12.05 -5.47 -2.60
CA GLY A 152 -11.10 -4.95 -1.59
C GLY A 152 -11.17 -3.44 -1.43
N GLY A 153 -11.52 -2.73 -2.51
CA GLY A 153 -11.66 -1.28 -2.56
C GLY A 153 -12.99 -0.70 -2.09
N GLU A 154 -14.02 -1.51 -1.80
CA GLU A 154 -15.37 -1.00 -1.48
C GLU A 154 -15.39 -0.03 -0.30
N LYS A 155 -14.57 -0.30 0.71
CA LYS A 155 -14.44 0.54 1.92
C LYS A 155 -13.81 1.91 1.63
N HIS A 156 -13.09 2.04 0.51
CA HIS A 156 -12.33 3.24 0.15
C HIS A 156 -13.03 4.09 -0.91
N ARG A 157 -13.89 3.49 -1.75
CA ARG A 157 -14.62 4.18 -2.84
C ARG A 157 -15.67 5.21 -2.37
N ALA A 158 -16.22 5.05 -1.17
CA ALA A 158 -17.36 5.84 -0.69
C ALA A 158 -17.04 7.32 -0.34
N ILE A 159 -15.75 7.70 -0.33
CA ILE A 159 -15.30 8.98 0.23
C ILE A 159 -15.64 10.16 -0.71
N GLU A 160 -15.66 9.96 -2.02
CA GLU A 160 -15.94 11.05 -2.98
C GLU A 160 -17.42 11.45 -3.04
N ALA A 161 -18.35 10.53 -2.73
CA ALA A 161 -19.78 10.84 -2.67
C ALA A 161 -20.12 11.90 -1.61
N LYS A 162 -19.24 12.10 -0.61
CA LYS A 162 -19.39 13.13 0.43
C LYS A 162 -18.56 14.38 0.21
N ALA A 163 -17.56 14.36 -0.68
CA ALA A 163 -16.67 15.51 -0.92
C ALA A 163 -17.14 16.45 -2.04
N LYS A 164 -18.20 16.08 -2.77
CA LYS A 164 -18.82 16.84 -3.87
C LYS A 164 -20.15 17.54 -3.49
N LEU A 165 -20.50 17.59 -2.20
CA LEU A 165 -21.63 18.36 -1.64
C LEU A 165 -21.09 19.48 -0.75
#